data_AF-A0A844RMA0-F1
#
_entry.id   AF-A0A844RMA0-F1
#
_cell.length_a   1.000
_cell.length_b   1.000
_cell.length_c   1.000
_cell.angle_alpha   90.00
_cell.angle_beta   90.00
_cell.angle_gamma   90.00
#
_symmetry.space_group_name_H-M   'P 1'
#
loop_
_entity.id
_entity.type
_entity.pdbx_description
1 polymer ?
#
loop_
_entity_poly.entity_id
_entity_poly.type
_entity_poly.pdbx_seq_one_letter_code
_entity_poly.pdbx_strand_id
1 'polypeptide(L)'
;DAAQPAHSEPPEFCYSSVWLSMNCLVLDPKTVIVEASEVYQQEEMDKLGMNVIPVDLRGAYAFGGGLHCSTADVYREGECLDYFPNRVADPTLVRPEMWND
;
A
#
# COMPACT_ATOMS: atom_id res chain seq x y z
N ASP A 1 -7.82 -2.85 -12.85
CA ASP A 1 -6.36 -2.94 -13.02
C ASP A 1 -5.67 -2.05 -12.01
N ALA A 2 -4.51 -2.47 -11.50
CA ALA A 2 -3.71 -1.71 -10.54
C ALA A 2 -2.84 -0.67 -11.27
N ALA A 3 -2.52 0.45 -10.60
CA ALA A 3 -1.55 1.41 -11.11
C ALA A 3 -0.23 0.72 -11.44
N GLN A 4 0.26 0.95 -12.66
CA GLN A 4 1.61 0.52 -13.03
C GLN A 4 2.64 1.40 -12.33
N PRO A 5 3.83 0.90 -11.99
CA PRO A 5 4.93 1.73 -11.53
C PRO A 5 5.27 2.80 -12.58
N ALA A 6 5.58 4.01 -12.14
CA ALA A 6 5.99 5.08 -13.05
C ALA A 6 7.39 4.84 -13.66
N HIS A 7 8.15 3.91 -13.07
CA HIS A 7 9.53 3.60 -13.45
C HIS A 7 9.67 2.15 -13.90
N SER A 8 10.47 1.92 -14.94
CA SER A 8 10.74 0.57 -15.46
C SER A 8 11.85 -0.16 -14.72
N GLU A 9 12.68 0.56 -13.97
CA GLU A 9 13.83 0.01 -13.25
C GLU A 9 13.90 0.59 -11.82
N PRO A 10 14.34 -0.21 -10.83
CA PRO A 10 14.55 0.27 -9.47
C PRO A 10 15.79 1.20 -9.42
N PRO A 11 15.89 2.10 -8.42
CA PRO A 11 17.10 2.88 -8.21
C PRO A 11 18.35 2.01 -8.00
N GLU A 12 19.53 2.56 -8.28
CA GLU A 12 20.79 1.85 -8.04
C GLU A 12 20.89 1.39 -6.57
N PHE A 13 21.38 0.17 -6.35
CA PHE A 13 21.47 -0.50 -5.05
C PHE A 13 20.14 -0.85 -4.36
N CYS A 14 18.98 -0.53 -4.96
CA CYS A 14 17.69 -0.97 -4.45
C CYS A 14 17.52 -2.49 -4.65
N TYR A 15 17.44 -3.25 -3.56
CA TYR A 15 17.19 -4.69 -3.57
C TYR A 15 15.69 -5.05 -3.65
N SER A 16 14.82 -4.05 -3.76
CA SER A 16 13.39 -4.20 -3.96
C SER A 16 13.00 -4.00 -5.44
N SER A 17 11.76 -4.30 -5.78
CA SER A 17 11.25 -4.13 -7.15
C SER A 17 10.73 -2.70 -7.40
N VAL A 18 10.44 -2.40 -8.67
CA VAL A 18 9.73 -1.16 -9.08
C VAL A 18 8.36 -1.01 -8.41
N TRP A 19 7.80 -2.08 -7.86
CA TRP A 19 6.55 -2.07 -7.10
C TRP A 19 6.64 -1.42 -5.72
N LEU A 20 7.80 -0.86 -5.35
CA LEU A 20 7.86 0.12 -4.26
C LEU A 20 6.94 1.33 -4.52
N SER A 21 6.45 1.52 -5.75
CA SER A 21 5.34 2.42 -6.06
C SER A 21 4.13 2.25 -5.14
N MET A 22 3.79 1.01 -4.77
CA MET A 22 2.66 0.69 -3.91
C MET A 22 2.99 0.81 -2.41
N ASN A 23 4.26 1.05 -2.04
CA ASN A 23 4.72 1.13 -0.65
C ASN A 23 4.39 2.50 -0.03
N CYS A 24 3.11 2.82 0.01
CA CYS A 24 2.55 4.07 0.50
C CYS A 24 2.38 4.07 2.03
N LEU A 25 2.26 5.25 2.64
CA LEU A 25 1.91 5.39 4.06
C LEU A 25 0.51 6.01 4.20
N VAL A 26 -0.44 5.26 4.74
CA VAL A 26 -1.78 5.77 5.05
C VAL A 26 -1.75 6.50 6.39
N LEU A 27 -2.09 7.80 6.39
CA LEU A 27 -2.17 8.60 7.61
C LEU A 27 -3.50 8.38 8.31
N ASP A 28 -4.58 8.38 7.54
CA ASP A 28 -5.95 8.17 7.98
C ASP A 28 -6.78 7.55 6.82
N PRO A 29 -8.03 7.11 7.05
CA PRO A 29 -8.84 6.45 6.00
C PRO A 29 -9.11 7.28 4.73
N LYS A 30 -8.77 8.56 4.72
CA LYS A 30 -8.92 9.48 3.59
C LYS A 30 -7.61 10.11 3.13
N THR A 31 -6.50 9.90 3.80
CA THR A 31 -5.21 10.55 3.46
C THR A 31 -4.10 9.52 3.31
N VAL A 32 -3.40 9.57 2.18
CA VAL A 32 -2.28 8.68 1.85
C VAL A 32 -1.07 9.49 1.38
N ILE A 33 0.11 9.13 1.88
CA ILE A 33 1.38 9.62 1.38
C ILE A 33 1.88 8.65 0.33
N VAL A 34 2.25 9.19 -0.83
CA VAL A 34 2.75 8.45 -1.99
C VAL A 34 4.08 9.08 -2.42
N GLU A 35 4.99 8.27 -2.96
CA GLU A 35 6.25 8.80 -3.49
C GLU A 35 5.97 9.74 -4.67
N ALA A 36 6.60 10.92 -4.67
CA ALA A 36 6.28 12.03 -5.55
C ALA A 36 6.46 11.73 -7.05
N SER A 37 7.36 10.82 -7.42
CA SER A 37 7.57 10.43 -8.83
C SER A 37 6.63 9.30 -9.30
N GLU A 38 5.90 8.63 -8.40
CA GLU A 38 4.97 7.54 -8.74
C GLU A 38 3.59 8.08 -9.14
N VAL A 39 3.56 8.85 -10.24
CA VAL A 39 2.38 9.62 -10.69
C VAL A 39 1.14 8.76 -10.95
N TYR A 40 1.31 7.54 -11.46
CA TYR A 40 0.18 6.64 -11.72
C TYR A 40 -0.46 6.14 -10.43
N GLN A 41 0.34 5.91 -9.38
CA GLN A 41 -0.18 5.52 -8.07
C GLN A 41 -0.93 6.69 -7.41
N GLN A 42 -0.40 7.92 -7.55
CA GLN A 42 -1.07 9.13 -7.07
C GLN A 42 -2.43 9.32 -7.76
N GLU A 43 -2.48 9.20 -9.09
CA GLU A 43 -3.73 9.31 -9.85
C GLU A 43 -4.75 8.22 -9.48
N GLU A 44 -4.31 6.98 -9.24
CA GLU A 44 -5.20 5.89 -8.82
C GLU A 44 -5.80 6.17 -7.44
N MET A 45 -4.97 6.60 -6.48
CA MET A 45 -5.43 6.92 -5.13
C MET A 45 -6.39 8.12 -5.11
N ASP A 46 -6.12 9.17 -5.91
CA ASP A 46 -7.02 10.32 -6.08
C ASP A 46 -8.38 9.90 -6.66
N LYS A 47 -8.39 9.05 -7.71
CA LYS A 47 -9.63 8.50 -8.30
C LYS A 47 -10.43 7.65 -7.32
N LEU A 48 -9.76 7.00 -6.35
CA LEU A 48 -10.40 6.26 -5.26
C LEU A 48 -10.92 7.19 -4.13
N GLY A 49 -10.73 8.50 -4.25
CA GLY A 49 -11.22 9.51 -3.30
C GLY A 49 -10.32 9.71 -2.09
N MET A 50 -9.03 9.41 -2.21
CA MET A 50 -8.01 9.71 -1.19
C MET A 50 -7.41 11.11 -1.44
N ASN A 51 -7.15 11.82 -0.35
CA ASN A 51 -6.26 12.99 -0.33
C ASN A 51 -4.81 12.50 -0.42
N VAL A 52 -4.18 12.73 -1.59
CA VAL A 52 -2.82 12.26 -1.87
C VAL A 52 -1.80 13.33 -1.47
N ILE A 53 -0.84 12.95 -0.63
CA ILE A 53 0.30 13.79 -0.25
C ILE A 53 1.56 13.25 -0.94
N PRO A 54 2.08 13.92 -1.98
CA PRO A 54 3.32 13.51 -2.62
C PRO A 54 4.53 13.85 -1.75
N VAL A 55 5.45 12.90 -1.58
CA VAL A 55 6.73 13.10 -0.87
C VAL A 55 7.89 12.56 -1.70
N ASP A 56 8.91 13.37 -1.93
CA ASP A 56 10.13 12.92 -2.58
C ASP A 56 10.95 12.06 -1.61
N LEU A 57 10.89 10.74 -1.82
CA LEU A 57 11.61 9.73 -1.04
C LEU A 57 12.37 8.75 -1.95
N ARG A 58 12.40 8.97 -3.26
CA ARG A 58 12.98 8.00 -4.20
C ARG A 58 14.44 7.66 -3.90
N GLY A 59 15.21 8.63 -3.41
CA GLY A 59 16.60 8.41 -3.00
C GLY A 59 16.76 7.39 -1.87
N ALA A 60 15.75 7.21 -1.01
CA ALA A 60 15.80 6.24 0.08
C ALA A 60 15.54 4.80 -0.38
N TYR A 61 14.96 4.59 -1.57
CA TYR A 61 14.63 3.25 -2.07
C TYR A 61 15.87 2.37 -2.22
N ALA A 62 17.05 2.97 -2.46
CA ALA A 62 18.33 2.26 -2.47
C ALA A 62 18.63 1.50 -1.17
N PHE A 63 18.01 1.88 -0.05
CA PHE A 63 18.13 1.19 1.23
C PHE A 63 17.06 0.09 1.45
N GLY A 64 16.32 -0.28 0.41
CA GLY A 64 15.44 -1.45 0.39
C GLY A 64 14.01 -1.20 0.89
N GLY A 65 13.52 0.04 0.86
CA GLY A 65 12.18 0.36 1.33
C GLY A 65 11.62 1.70 0.84
N GLY A 66 10.30 1.77 0.75
CA GLY A 66 9.56 3.00 0.51
C GLY A 66 9.03 3.62 1.81
N LEU A 67 7.90 4.33 1.74
CA LEU A 67 7.34 5.07 2.88
C LEU A 67 6.92 4.15 4.02
N HIS A 68 6.22 3.05 3.73
CA HIS A 68 5.79 2.09 4.76
C HIS A 68 6.97 1.36 5.40
N CYS A 69 7.94 0.92 4.58
CA CYS A 69 9.13 0.25 5.10
C CYS A 69 10.01 1.17 5.97
N SER A 70 9.98 2.48 5.71
CA SER A 70 10.78 3.47 6.44
C SER A 70 10.11 3.99 7.72
N THR A 71 8.90 3.51 8.04
CA THR A 71 8.13 4.00 9.18
C THR A 71 7.64 2.85 10.05
N ALA A 72 7.37 3.18 11.32
CA ALA A 72 6.72 2.29 12.28
C ALA A 72 5.66 3.10 13.01
N ASP A 73 4.39 2.77 12.78
CA ASP A 73 3.22 3.43 13.34
C ASP A 73 3.00 2.99 14.79
N VAL A 74 3.73 3.61 15.71
CA VAL A 74 3.68 3.32 17.16
C VAL A 74 2.35 3.65 17.82
N TYR A 75 1.55 4.53 17.22
CA TYR A 75 0.25 4.93 17.72
C TYR A 75 -0.67 5.35 16.57
N ARG A 76 -1.91 4.84 16.60
CA ARG A 76 -3.04 5.29 15.79
C ARG A 76 -4.27 5.39 16.68
N GLU A 77 -5.08 6.42 16.48
CA GLU A 77 -6.36 6.55 17.18
C GLU A 77 -7.38 5.57 16.61
N GLY A 78 -8.03 4.77 17.48
CA GLY A 78 -9.04 3.80 17.08
C GLY A 78 -9.29 2.73 18.13
N GLU A 79 -10.20 1.81 17.79
CA GLU A 79 -10.54 0.64 18.59
C GLU A 79 -10.10 -0.66 17.87
N CYS A 80 -10.03 -1.77 18.62
CA CYS A 80 -9.79 -3.09 18.03
C CYS A 80 -11.09 -3.63 17.42
N LEU A 81 -11.25 -3.46 16.10
CA LEU A 81 -12.44 -3.87 15.35
C LEU A 81 -12.19 -5.10 14.48
N ASP A 82 -13.22 -5.93 14.29
CA ASP A 82 -13.23 -6.99 13.28
C ASP A 82 -13.82 -6.45 11.96
N TYR A 83 -12.97 -6.27 10.95
CA TYR A 83 -13.37 -5.80 9.62
C TYR A 83 -13.94 -6.92 8.73
N PHE A 84 -13.85 -8.19 9.15
CA PHE A 84 -14.38 -9.36 8.42
C PHE A 84 -15.20 -10.27 9.37
N PRO A 85 -16.34 -9.80 9.91
CA PRO A 85 -17.12 -10.54 10.92
C PRO A 85 -17.86 -11.75 10.35
N ASN A 86 -18.12 -11.77 9.04
CA ASN A 86 -18.79 -12.88 8.37
C ASN A 86 -17.73 -13.85 7.84
N ARG A 87 -17.53 -14.97 8.54
CA ARG A 87 -16.51 -15.96 8.20
C ARG A 87 -17.16 -17.28 7.85
N VAL A 88 -16.49 -18.02 6.97
CA VAL A 88 -16.80 -19.42 6.70
C VAL A 88 -16.42 -20.28 7.91
N ALA A 89 -17.11 -21.41 8.10
CA ALA A 89 -16.86 -22.30 9.24
C ALA A 89 -15.42 -22.85 9.24
N ASP A 90 -14.88 -23.17 8.06
CA ASP A 90 -13.49 -23.57 7.85
C ASP A 90 -12.73 -22.50 7.05
N PRO A 91 -11.89 -21.67 7.68
CA PRO A 91 -11.15 -20.60 7.03
C PRO A 91 -9.98 -21.10 6.16
N THR A 92 -9.70 -22.41 6.14
CA THR A 92 -8.66 -23.00 5.28
C THR A 92 -9.17 -23.28 3.86
N LEU A 93 -10.47 -23.12 3.62
CA LEU A 93 -11.09 -23.37 2.33
C LEU A 93 -10.73 -22.29 1.31
N VAL A 94 -9.87 -22.66 0.37
CA VAL A 94 -9.30 -21.76 -0.65
C VAL A 94 -10.25 -21.41 -1.80
N ARG A 95 -11.47 -21.99 -1.83
CA ARG A 95 -12.42 -21.86 -2.94
C ARG A 95 -13.84 -21.58 -2.44
N PRO A 96 -14.53 -20.57 -3.00
CA PRO A 96 -15.88 -20.19 -2.58
C PRO A 96 -16.93 -21.30 -2.64
N GLU A 97 -16.76 -22.27 -3.54
CA GLU A 97 -17.70 -23.38 -3.70
C GLU A 97 -17.68 -24.36 -2.51
N MET A 98 -16.66 -24.30 -1.67
CA MET A 98 -16.51 -25.15 -0.48
C MET A 98 -17.14 -24.51 0.77
N TRP A 99 -17.63 -23.26 0.66
CA TRP A 99 -18.04 -22.44 1.81
C TRP A 99 -19.48 -22.68 2.28
N ASN A 100 -20.26 -23.50 1.55
CA ASN A 100 -21.67 -23.79 1.86
C ASN A 100 -21.84 -25.25 2.31
N ASP A 101 -21.51 -25.52 3.58
CA ASP A 101 -21.98 -26.68 4.35
C ASP A 101 -22.77 -26.18 5.57
#